data_AF-A0A7S2VTN2-F1
#
_entry.id   AF-A0A7S2VTN2-F1
#
_cell.length_a   1.000
_cell.length_b   1.000
_cell.length_c   1.000
_cell.angle_alpha   90.00
_cell.angle_beta   90.00
_cell.angle_gamma   90.00
#
_symmetry.space_group_name_H-M   'P 1'
#
loop_
_entity.id
_entity.type
_entity.pdbx_description
1 polymer ?
#
loop_
_entity_poly.entity_id
_entity_poly.type
_entity_poly.pdbx_seq_one_letter_code
_entity_poly.pdbx_strand_id
1 'polypeptide(L)'
;VPSSADRAADGAGAPRPSQPGAARFAASLLCFGLVVAGGAASVVLVFIVGVPSMLGQYADEVAAAMLALGGDGGHFWGLPTVATDVIPFAKRCGTYLALSCSNMWILAIGPRFVCHSSLITWAVLFNTYGQRCLIFRAQDERPFHGFDLMTIGLVAYCLGLTHRRILGIYAIRYWFVVLFVLALCWPLGWHGRVDTSPPDDVAQRARFNLFEAAFLLLWLVAGERLVQVEIFSEDRMQFLNQWALFVFLIHKAIHMVVPTPWNWVVLFGPVPLRLVLKQLRTRWRAFAA
;
A
#
# COMPACT_ATOMS: atom_id res chain seq x y z
N VAL A 1 43.89 -7.67 4.25
CA VAL A 1 43.68 -7.97 2.81
C VAL A 1 44.05 -9.43 2.60
N PRO A 2 43.10 -10.33 2.29
CA PRO A 2 43.40 -11.75 2.08
C PRO A 2 44.32 -11.91 0.86
N SER A 3 45.27 -12.84 0.93
CA SER A 3 46.22 -13.09 -0.16
C SER A 3 45.48 -13.62 -1.40
N SER A 4 45.95 -13.27 -2.60
CA SER A 4 45.39 -13.80 -3.85
C SER A 4 45.50 -15.33 -3.97
N ALA A 5 46.35 -15.96 -3.16
CA ALA A 5 46.54 -17.41 -3.11
C ALA A 5 45.39 -18.14 -2.38
N ASP A 6 44.75 -17.51 -1.38
CA ASP A 6 43.65 -18.14 -0.62
C ASP A 6 42.35 -18.28 -1.42
N ARG A 7 42.21 -17.58 -2.56
CA ARG A 7 41.02 -17.70 -3.43
C ARG A 7 41.06 -18.87 -4.40
N ALA A 8 42.21 -19.52 -4.58
CA ALA A 8 42.37 -20.60 -5.55
C ALA A 8 42.03 -21.99 -4.98
N ALA A 9 42.09 -22.16 -3.65
CA ALA A 9 41.89 -23.46 -3.01
C ALA A 9 40.42 -23.86 -2.79
N ASP A 10 39.48 -22.90 -2.78
CA ASP A 10 38.04 -23.16 -2.60
C ASP A 10 37.30 -23.56 -3.90
N GLY A 11 38.05 -23.77 -4.99
CA GLY A 11 37.50 -24.15 -6.31
C GLY A 11 37.15 -25.63 -6.49
N ALA A 12 37.38 -26.47 -5.48
CA ALA A 12 37.10 -27.91 -5.54
C ALA A 12 35.60 -28.20 -5.42
N GLY A 13 34.86 -27.92 -6.50
CA GLY A 13 33.76 -28.76 -7.00
C GLY A 13 32.71 -29.20 -5.99
N ALA A 14 32.26 -28.33 -5.08
CA ALA A 14 31.01 -28.61 -4.36
C ALA A 14 29.91 -28.86 -5.42
N PRO A 15 29.26 -30.04 -5.44
CA PRO A 15 28.26 -30.36 -6.43
C PRO A 15 27.19 -29.27 -6.36
N ARG A 16 27.02 -28.53 -7.47
CA ARG A 16 25.99 -27.50 -7.56
C ARG A 16 24.67 -28.18 -7.21
N PRO A 17 23.92 -27.68 -6.22
CA PRO A 17 22.62 -28.25 -5.90
C PRO A 17 21.82 -28.32 -7.20
N SER A 18 21.41 -29.54 -7.58
CA SER A 18 20.69 -29.77 -8.83
C SER A 18 19.51 -28.80 -8.85
N GLN A 19 19.50 -27.87 -9.82
CA GLN A 19 18.41 -26.92 -9.95
C GLN A 19 17.12 -27.75 -10.01
N PRO A 20 16.11 -27.45 -9.18
CA PRO A 20 14.83 -28.12 -9.28
C PRO A 20 14.38 -28.03 -10.73
N GLY A 21 14.10 -29.18 -11.35
CA GLY A 21 13.73 -29.21 -12.76
C GLY A 21 12.57 -28.26 -13.02
N ALA A 22 12.60 -27.53 -14.13
CA ALA A 22 11.60 -26.51 -14.48
C ALA A 22 10.16 -27.02 -14.31
N ALA A 23 9.92 -28.31 -14.58
CA ALA A 23 8.64 -28.97 -14.36
C ALA A 23 8.19 -29.01 -12.89
N ARG A 24 9.09 -29.29 -11.94
CA ARG A 24 8.77 -29.28 -10.49
C ARG A 24 8.44 -27.87 -10.02
N PHE A 25 9.19 -26.88 -10.49
CA PHE A 25 8.92 -25.48 -10.17
C PHE A 25 7.55 -25.03 -10.71
N ALA A 26 7.25 -25.36 -11.97
CA ALA A 26 5.94 -25.07 -12.57
C ALA A 26 4.79 -25.76 -11.83
N ALA A 27 4.96 -27.01 -11.43
CA ALA A 27 3.97 -27.74 -10.64
C ALA A 27 3.74 -27.10 -9.26
N SER A 28 4.81 -26.73 -8.54
CA SER A 28 4.72 -26.02 -7.26
C SER A 28 4.00 -24.67 -7.41
N LEU A 29 4.30 -23.92 -8.47
CA LEU A 29 3.62 -22.66 -8.76
C LEU A 29 2.14 -22.84 -9.06
N LEU A 30 1.78 -23.86 -9.85
CA LEU A 30 0.39 -24.17 -10.15
C LEU A 30 -0.37 -24.57 -8.88
N CYS A 31 0.19 -25.48 -8.08
CA CYS A 31 -0.40 -25.87 -6.79
C CYS A 31 -0.55 -24.68 -5.85
N PHE A 32 0.47 -23.82 -5.74
CA PHE A 32 0.38 -22.59 -4.96
C PHE A 32 -0.73 -21.68 -5.48
N GLY A 33 -0.80 -21.45 -6.78
CA GLY A 33 -1.85 -20.65 -7.41
C GLY A 33 -3.26 -21.19 -7.12
N LEU A 34 -3.46 -22.50 -7.22
CA LEU A 34 -4.74 -23.15 -6.93
C LEU A 34 -5.12 -23.07 -5.45
N VAL A 35 -4.18 -23.30 -4.53
CA VAL A 35 -4.43 -23.21 -3.08
C VAL A 35 -4.71 -21.77 -2.65
N VAL A 36 -3.99 -20.80 -3.22
CA VAL A 36 -4.24 -19.38 -2.98
C VAL A 36 -5.61 -18.97 -3.53
N ALA A 37 -5.91 -19.32 -4.78
CA ALA A 37 -7.19 -18.99 -5.41
C ALA A 37 -8.37 -19.65 -4.68
N GLY A 38 -8.27 -20.94 -4.37
CA GLY A 38 -9.31 -21.69 -3.64
C GLY A 38 -9.51 -21.17 -2.22
N GLY A 39 -8.42 -20.89 -1.49
CA GLY A 39 -8.49 -20.33 -0.14
C GLY A 39 -9.05 -18.91 -0.11
N ALA A 40 -8.61 -18.05 -1.04
CA ALA A 40 -9.15 -16.71 -1.19
C ALA A 40 -10.65 -16.76 -1.54
N ALA A 41 -11.06 -17.62 -2.48
CA ALA A 41 -12.47 -17.81 -2.82
C ALA A 41 -13.29 -18.30 -1.62
N SER A 42 -12.75 -19.21 -0.82
CA SER A 42 -13.41 -19.74 0.38
C SER A 42 -13.60 -18.66 1.44
N VAL A 43 -12.57 -17.85 1.70
CA VAL A 43 -12.64 -16.70 2.61
C VAL A 43 -13.68 -15.70 2.11
N VAL A 44 -13.66 -15.38 0.81
CA VAL A 44 -14.66 -14.49 0.18
C VAL A 44 -16.07 -15.03 0.39
N LEU A 45 -16.30 -16.33 0.20
CA LEU A 45 -17.61 -16.94 0.39
C LEU A 45 -18.08 -16.85 1.85
N VAL A 46 -17.21 -17.13 2.83
CA VAL A 46 -17.53 -17.02 4.25
C VAL A 46 -17.93 -15.58 4.64
N PHE A 47 -17.16 -14.59 4.19
CA PHE A 47 -17.40 -13.19 4.57
C PHE A 47 -18.49 -12.49 3.76
N ILE A 48 -18.76 -12.91 2.53
CA ILE A 48 -19.84 -12.31 1.71
C ILE A 48 -21.18 -12.97 2.00
N VAL A 49 -21.21 -14.28 2.27
CA VAL A 49 -22.45 -15.03 2.51
C VAL A 49 -22.73 -15.17 4.00
N GLY A 50 -21.77 -15.70 4.77
CA GLY A 50 -22.00 -16.04 6.19
C GLY A 50 -22.16 -14.82 7.09
N VAL A 51 -21.22 -13.87 7.02
CA VAL A 51 -21.20 -12.71 7.93
C VAL A 51 -22.45 -11.83 7.81
N PRO A 52 -22.93 -11.46 6.61
CA PRO A 52 -24.15 -10.65 6.49
C PRO A 52 -25.40 -11.39 6.96
N SER A 53 -25.49 -12.71 6.74
CA SER A 53 -26.61 -13.51 7.25
C SER A 53 -26.65 -13.55 8.77
N MET A 54 -25.49 -13.65 9.43
CA MET A 54 -25.41 -13.62 10.89
C MET A 54 -25.70 -12.23 11.45
N LEU A 55 -25.12 -11.17 10.87
CA LEU A 55 -25.33 -9.79 11.33
C LEU A 55 -26.76 -9.29 11.07
N GLY A 56 -27.41 -9.78 10.02
CA GLY A 56 -28.81 -9.44 9.73
C GLY A 56 -29.77 -9.86 10.86
N GLN A 57 -29.43 -10.86 11.67
CA GLN A 57 -30.24 -11.28 12.81
C GLN A 57 -30.16 -10.32 14.00
N TYR A 58 -29.13 -9.47 14.05
CA TYR A 58 -28.84 -8.54 15.15
C TYR A 58 -28.73 -7.09 14.63
N ALA A 59 -29.42 -6.78 13.53
CA ALA A 59 -29.22 -5.53 12.81
C ALA A 59 -29.57 -4.31 13.68
N ASP A 60 -30.66 -4.39 14.46
CA ASP A 60 -31.12 -3.30 15.31
C ASP A 60 -30.14 -3.03 16.47
N GLU A 61 -29.62 -4.08 17.12
CA GLU A 61 -28.64 -3.97 18.19
C GLU A 61 -27.31 -3.42 17.69
N VAL A 62 -26.88 -3.87 16.49
CA VAL A 62 -25.65 -3.39 15.86
C VAL A 62 -25.78 -1.91 15.46
N ALA A 63 -26.91 -1.49 14.89
CA ALA A 63 -27.17 -0.06 14.61
C ALA A 63 -27.12 0.78 15.88
N ALA A 64 -27.81 0.34 16.94
CA ALA A 64 -27.84 1.06 18.22
C ALA A 64 -26.42 1.18 18.82
N ALA A 65 -25.64 0.10 18.79
CA ALA A 65 -24.26 0.10 19.27
C ALA A 65 -23.35 1.02 18.44
N MET A 66 -23.47 1.01 17.11
CA MET A 66 -22.68 1.87 16.23
C MET A 66 -23.02 3.35 16.39
N LEU A 67 -24.30 3.67 16.56
CA LEU A 67 -24.73 5.04 16.85
C LEU A 67 -24.19 5.51 18.21
N ALA A 68 -24.25 4.65 19.23
CA ALA A 68 -23.74 4.95 20.57
C ALA A 68 -22.21 5.16 20.58
N LEU A 69 -21.46 4.37 19.79
CA LEU A 69 -20.00 4.47 19.68
C LEU A 69 -19.55 5.66 18.82
N GLY A 70 -20.22 5.89 17.71
CA GLY A 70 -19.79 6.85 16.68
C GLY A 70 -20.28 8.27 16.89
N GLY A 71 -21.48 8.44 17.48
CA GLY A 71 -22.18 9.72 17.47
C GLY A 71 -22.24 10.34 16.06
N ASP A 72 -22.23 11.68 15.99
CA ASP A 72 -22.22 12.41 14.72
C ASP A 72 -20.94 12.16 13.89
N GLY A 73 -19.82 11.83 14.56
CA GLY A 73 -18.56 11.51 13.91
C GLY A 73 -18.59 10.17 13.15
N GLY A 74 -19.46 9.24 13.56
CA GLY A 74 -19.60 7.93 12.93
C GLY A 74 -20.02 7.99 11.46
N HIS A 75 -20.85 8.97 11.10
CA HIS A 75 -21.31 9.17 9.73
C HIS A 75 -20.15 9.48 8.77
N PHE A 76 -19.14 10.23 9.22
CA PHE A 76 -17.94 10.50 8.41
C PHE A 76 -17.14 9.22 8.07
N TRP A 77 -17.24 8.21 8.92
CA TRP A 77 -16.61 6.89 8.73
C TRP A 77 -17.52 5.90 8.02
N GLY A 78 -18.72 6.32 7.59
CA GLY A 78 -19.69 5.46 6.92
C GLY A 78 -20.40 4.47 7.85
N LEU A 79 -20.42 4.74 9.16
CA LEU A 79 -21.18 3.92 10.10
C LEU A 79 -22.69 4.09 9.86
N PRO A 80 -23.48 3.01 9.92
CA PRO A 80 -24.92 3.07 9.74
C PRO A 80 -25.56 3.86 10.90
N THR A 81 -26.44 4.80 10.55
CA THR A 81 -27.24 5.57 11.52
C THR A 81 -28.66 5.04 11.65
N VAL A 82 -29.08 4.16 10.73
CA VAL A 82 -30.41 3.55 10.66
C VAL A 82 -30.26 2.04 10.45
N ALA A 83 -31.19 1.26 11.02
CA ALA A 83 -31.16 -0.21 10.94
C ALA A 83 -31.15 -0.76 9.51
N THR A 84 -31.80 -0.06 8.57
CA THR A 84 -31.84 -0.44 7.15
C THR A 84 -30.46 -0.47 6.48
N ASP A 85 -29.50 0.30 7.01
CA ASP A 85 -28.17 0.43 6.43
C ASP A 85 -27.18 -0.60 6.97
N VAL A 86 -27.55 -1.33 8.03
CA VAL A 86 -26.65 -2.29 8.70
C VAL A 86 -26.32 -3.47 7.80
N ILE A 87 -27.29 -4.02 7.08
CA ILE A 87 -27.04 -5.16 6.18
C ILE A 87 -26.13 -4.75 5.00
N PRO A 88 -26.39 -3.64 4.28
CA PRO A 88 -25.45 -3.11 3.27
C PRO A 88 -24.06 -2.84 3.84
N PHE A 89 -23.96 -2.23 5.03
CA PHE A 89 -22.70 -1.98 5.71
C PHE A 89 -21.96 -3.29 6.04
N ALA A 90 -22.65 -4.27 6.64
CA ALA A 90 -22.11 -5.59 6.95
C ALA A 90 -21.58 -6.31 5.71
N LYS A 91 -22.31 -6.24 4.58
CA LYS A 91 -21.84 -6.78 3.29
C LYS A 91 -20.55 -6.12 2.84
N ARG A 92 -20.46 -4.78 2.91
CA ARG A 92 -19.24 -4.04 2.57
C ARG A 92 -18.07 -4.41 3.49
N CYS A 93 -18.27 -4.38 4.81
CA CYS A 93 -17.27 -4.83 5.78
C CYS A 93 -16.81 -6.27 5.54
N GLY A 94 -17.74 -7.17 5.21
CA GLY A 94 -17.44 -8.54 4.81
C GLY A 94 -16.51 -8.59 3.60
N THR A 95 -16.78 -7.83 2.54
CA THR A 95 -15.89 -7.77 1.37
C THR A 95 -14.49 -7.22 1.71
N TYR A 96 -14.38 -6.27 2.64
CA TYR A 96 -13.10 -5.69 3.05
C TYR A 96 -12.29 -6.69 3.89
N LEU A 97 -12.93 -7.30 4.89
CA LEU A 97 -12.35 -8.36 5.72
C LEU A 97 -11.95 -9.57 4.89
N ALA A 98 -12.74 -9.93 3.87
CA ALA A 98 -12.40 -11.02 2.97
C ALA A 98 -11.04 -10.82 2.31
N LEU A 99 -10.75 -9.59 1.84
CA LEU A 99 -9.45 -9.28 1.27
C LEU A 99 -8.34 -9.44 2.31
N SER A 100 -8.46 -8.79 3.47
CA SER A 100 -7.44 -8.86 4.52
C SER A 100 -7.19 -10.29 5.00
N CYS A 101 -8.25 -11.08 5.22
CA CYS A 101 -8.15 -12.49 5.59
C CYS A 101 -7.56 -13.34 4.46
N SER A 102 -7.86 -13.05 3.19
CA SER A 102 -7.24 -13.75 2.06
C SER A 102 -5.74 -13.44 1.96
N ASN A 103 -5.31 -12.21 2.26
CA ASN A 103 -3.90 -11.87 2.39
C ASN A 103 -3.24 -12.66 3.54
N MET A 104 -3.87 -12.70 4.72
CA MET A 104 -3.38 -13.52 5.85
C MET A 104 -3.29 -15.01 5.51
N TRP A 105 -4.26 -15.54 4.75
CA TRP A 105 -4.23 -16.92 4.26
C TRP A 105 -3.03 -17.18 3.36
N ILE A 106 -2.77 -16.30 2.38
CA ILE A 106 -1.60 -16.38 1.50
C ILE A 106 -0.30 -16.41 2.33
N LEU A 107 -0.21 -15.62 3.39
CA LEU A 107 0.95 -15.58 4.28
C LEU A 107 1.09 -16.84 5.14
N ALA A 108 -0.01 -17.37 5.67
CA ALA A 108 0.01 -18.54 6.54
C ALA A 108 0.30 -19.83 5.76
N ILE A 109 -0.20 -19.93 4.53
CA ILE A 109 -0.14 -21.15 3.72
C ILE A 109 0.99 -21.09 2.70
N GLY A 110 1.26 -19.93 2.13
CA GLY A 110 2.24 -19.76 1.04
C GLY A 110 3.61 -20.36 1.29
N PRO A 111 4.25 -20.16 2.47
CA PRO A 111 5.57 -20.73 2.76
C PRO A 111 5.63 -22.26 2.67
N ARG A 112 4.48 -22.96 2.74
CA ARG A 112 4.42 -24.42 2.61
C ARG A 112 4.51 -24.90 1.16
N PHE A 113 4.23 -24.03 0.18
CA PHE A 113 4.10 -24.41 -1.24
C PHE A 113 5.16 -23.79 -2.14
N VAL A 114 5.72 -22.63 -1.77
CA VAL A 114 6.74 -21.95 -2.58
C VAL A 114 8.12 -22.06 -1.95
N CYS A 115 9.11 -22.48 -2.73
CA CYS A 115 10.51 -22.48 -2.29
C CYS A 115 11.11 -21.08 -2.18
N HIS A 116 10.45 -20.07 -2.76
CA HIS A 116 10.93 -18.69 -2.80
C HIS A 116 9.92 -17.79 -2.10
N SER A 117 10.17 -17.50 -0.83
CA SER A 117 9.28 -16.69 0.01
C SER A 117 8.99 -15.30 -0.58
N SER A 118 9.88 -14.77 -1.42
CA SER A 118 9.70 -13.48 -2.09
C SER A 118 8.61 -13.48 -3.17
N LEU A 119 8.12 -14.65 -3.61
CA LEU A 119 6.93 -14.77 -4.46
C LEU A 119 5.63 -14.56 -3.67
N ILE A 120 5.65 -14.77 -2.36
CA ILE A 120 4.49 -14.57 -1.48
C ILE A 120 4.14 -13.07 -1.46
N THR A 121 5.14 -12.20 -1.37
CA THR A 121 4.96 -10.74 -1.45
C THR A 121 4.26 -10.33 -2.75
N TRP A 122 4.66 -10.91 -3.89
CA TRP A 122 3.98 -10.70 -5.17
C TRP A 122 2.54 -11.19 -5.15
N ALA A 123 2.28 -12.37 -4.59
CA ALA A 123 0.93 -12.91 -4.48
C ALA A 123 0.01 -11.99 -3.64
N VAL A 124 0.50 -11.46 -2.51
CA VAL A 124 -0.26 -10.51 -1.67
C VAL A 124 -0.53 -9.20 -2.42
N LEU A 125 0.46 -8.66 -3.14
CA LEU A 125 0.30 -7.46 -3.98
C LEU A 125 -0.76 -7.67 -5.05
N PHE A 126 -0.68 -8.77 -5.81
CA PHE A 126 -1.63 -9.07 -6.88
C PHE A 126 -3.02 -9.37 -6.34
N ASN A 127 -3.14 -10.08 -5.22
CA ASN A 127 -4.43 -10.34 -4.59
C ASN A 127 -5.09 -9.03 -4.13
N THR A 128 -4.33 -8.16 -3.46
CA THR A 128 -4.80 -6.85 -2.99
C THR A 128 -5.29 -5.98 -4.14
N TYR A 129 -4.43 -5.68 -5.11
CA TYR A 129 -4.80 -4.76 -6.19
C TYR A 129 -5.71 -5.40 -7.23
N GLY A 130 -5.64 -6.71 -7.45
CA GLY A 130 -6.57 -7.44 -8.31
C GLY A 130 -8.00 -7.33 -7.78
N GLN A 131 -8.21 -7.61 -6.49
CA GLN A 131 -9.54 -7.46 -5.88
C GLN A 131 -9.99 -5.99 -5.83
N ARG A 132 -9.10 -5.03 -5.52
CA ARG A 132 -9.45 -3.60 -5.50
C ARG A 132 -9.83 -3.05 -6.87
N CYS A 133 -9.24 -3.56 -7.96
CA CYS A 133 -9.66 -3.18 -9.31
C CYS A 133 -11.09 -3.63 -9.63
N LEU A 134 -11.52 -4.79 -9.10
CA LEU A 134 -12.77 -5.44 -9.47
C LEU A 134 -13.93 -5.10 -8.51
N ILE A 135 -13.66 -4.98 -7.22
CA ILE A 135 -14.68 -4.85 -6.18
C ILE A 135 -14.81 -3.39 -5.76
N PHE A 136 -16.05 -2.89 -5.68
CA PHE A 136 -16.32 -1.53 -5.24
C PHE A 136 -16.02 -1.39 -3.76
N ARG A 137 -15.39 -0.27 -3.39
CA ARG A 137 -15.02 0.02 -2.01
C ARG A 137 -15.42 1.43 -1.65
N ALA A 138 -16.23 1.55 -0.61
CA ALA A 138 -16.75 2.81 -0.11
C ALA A 138 -15.82 3.42 0.95
N GLN A 139 -16.22 4.55 1.54
CA GLN A 139 -15.41 5.30 2.48
C GLN A 139 -15.07 4.54 3.77
N ASP A 140 -15.93 3.60 4.15
CA ASP A 140 -15.80 2.71 5.31
C ASP A 140 -14.65 1.69 5.16
N GLU A 141 -14.04 1.60 3.97
CA GLU A 141 -12.92 0.71 3.69
C GLU A 141 -11.57 1.21 4.25
N ARG A 142 -11.44 2.51 4.52
CA ARG A 142 -10.18 3.17 4.88
C ARG A 142 -9.33 2.43 5.94
N PRO A 143 -9.88 1.97 7.08
CA PRO A 143 -9.07 1.24 8.08
C PRO A 143 -8.53 -0.09 7.53
N PHE A 144 -9.33 -0.82 6.75
CA PHE A 144 -8.91 -2.09 6.13
C PHE A 144 -7.83 -1.86 5.09
N HIS A 145 -7.97 -0.81 4.29
CA HIS A 145 -6.95 -0.43 3.32
C HIS A 145 -5.60 -0.14 3.99
N GLY A 146 -5.59 0.61 5.11
CA GLY A 146 -4.39 0.85 5.90
C GLY A 146 -3.77 -0.44 6.44
N PHE A 147 -4.59 -1.37 6.91
CA PHE A 147 -4.15 -2.70 7.37
C PHE A 147 -3.54 -3.53 6.23
N ASP A 148 -4.14 -3.53 5.04
CA ASP A 148 -3.63 -4.24 3.86
C ASP A 148 -2.30 -3.65 3.38
N LEU A 149 -2.16 -2.32 3.35
CA LEU A 149 -0.89 -1.65 3.03
C LEU A 149 0.21 -1.97 4.06
N MET A 150 -0.12 -1.95 5.35
CA MET A 150 0.80 -2.35 6.41
C MET A 150 1.23 -3.81 6.24
N THR A 151 0.29 -4.70 5.92
CA THR A 151 0.57 -6.11 5.62
C THR A 151 1.54 -6.24 4.46
N ILE A 152 1.29 -5.57 3.34
CA ILE A 152 2.19 -5.57 2.18
C ILE A 152 3.59 -5.08 2.57
N GLY A 153 3.69 -3.96 3.30
CA GLY A 153 4.96 -3.41 3.75
C GLY A 153 5.74 -4.37 4.65
N LEU A 154 5.07 -4.97 5.63
CA LEU A 154 5.67 -5.94 6.55
C LEU A 154 6.15 -7.20 5.83
N VAL A 155 5.35 -7.72 4.90
CA VAL A 155 5.69 -8.92 4.12
C VAL A 155 6.85 -8.64 3.18
N ALA A 156 6.85 -7.48 2.51
CA ALA A 156 7.97 -7.06 1.67
C ALA A 156 9.26 -6.86 2.48
N TYR A 157 9.15 -6.37 3.72
CA TYR A 157 10.27 -6.22 4.64
C TYR A 157 10.82 -7.59 5.10
N CYS A 158 9.95 -8.50 5.53
CA CYS A 158 10.35 -9.80 6.09
C CYS A 158 10.75 -10.83 5.03
N LEU A 159 10.03 -10.91 3.91
CA LEU A 159 10.21 -11.95 2.88
C LEU A 159 10.93 -11.44 1.63
N GLY A 160 11.13 -10.12 1.53
CA GLY A 160 11.70 -9.48 0.35
C GLY A 160 10.75 -9.48 -0.85
N LEU A 161 11.25 -9.02 -1.99
CA LEU A 161 10.53 -9.00 -3.26
C LEU A 161 11.46 -9.49 -4.37
N THR A 162 11.07 -10.54 -5.09
CA THR A 162 11.90 -11.09 -6.17
C THR A 162 12.15 -10.01 -7.22
N HIS A 163 13.38 -9.87 -7.71
CA HIS A 163 13.81 -8.86 -8.68
C HIS A 163 13.73 -7.40 -8.22
N ARG A 164 13.55 -7.12 -6.91
CA ARG A 164 13.55 -5.75 -6.35
C ARG A 164 14.71 -4.88 -6.85
N ARG A 165 15.94 -5.42 -6.83
CA ARG A 165 17.15 -4.69 -7.25
C ARG A 165 17.05 -4.24 -8.71
N ILE A 166 16.72 -5.18 -9.60
CA ILE A 166 16.61 -4.96 -11.05
C ILE A 166 15.50 -3.93 -11.32
N LEU A 167 14.31 -4.15 -10.77
CA LEU A 167 13.17 -3.24 -10.93
C LEU A 167 13.50 -1.83 -10.46
N GLY A 168 14.12 -1.66 -9.30
CA GLY A 168 14.46 -0.32 -8.86
C GLY A 168 15.62 0.32 -9.63
N ILE A 169 16.54 -0.43 -10.25
CA ILE A 169 17.53 0.17 -11.19
C ILE A 169 16.78 0.78 -12.37
N TYR A 170 15.83 0.04 -12.95
CA TYR A 170 15.00 0.56 -14.03
C TYR A 170 14.16 1.75 -13.59
N ALA A 171 13.52 1.66 -12.42
CA ALA A 171 12.66 2.72 -11.91
C ALA A 171 13.42 4.04 -11.69
N ILE A 172 14.66 3.98 -11.20
CA ILE A 172 15.49 5.18 -10.99
C ILE A 172 16.04 5.70 -12.33
N ARG A 173 16.58 4.80 -13.16
CA ARG A 173 17.19 5.18 -14.44
C ARG A 173 16.17 5.79 -15.41
N TYR A 174 14.94 5.29 -15.38
CA TYR A 174 13.84 5.66 -16.27
C TYR A 174 12.66 6.26 -15.49
N TRP A 175 12.93 7.03 -14.43
CA TRP A 175 11.89 7.61 -13.56
C TRP A 175 10.86 8.45 -14.35
N PHE A 176 11.30 9.14 -15.40
CA PHE A 176 10.42 9.91 -16.29
C PHE A 176 9.42 9.02 -17.04
N VAL A 177 9.80 7.80 -17.42
CA VAL A 177 8.89 6.82 -18.04
C VAL A 177 7.85 6.38 -17.02
N VAL A 178 8.25 6.16 -15.77
CA VAL A 178 7.32 5.83 -14.68
C VAL A 178 6.29 6.94 -14.50
N LEU A 179 6.71 8.20 -14.43
CA LEU A 179 5.79 9.33 -14.33
C LEU A 179 4.89 9.48 -15.54
N PHE A 180 5.41 9.24 -16.75
CA PHE A 180 4.61 9.27 -17.97
C PHE A 180 3.53 8.20 -17.96
N VAL A 181 3.86 6.96 -17.60
CA VAL A 181 2.88 5.87 -17.46
C VAL A 181 1.85 6.18 -16.39
N LEU A 182 2.28 6.70 -15.23
CA LEU A 182 1.37 7.13 -14.16
C LEU A 182 0.42 8.25 -14.64
N ALA A 183 0.92 9.21 -15.43
CA ALA A 183 0.10 10.26 -16.02
C ALA A 183 -0.92 9.72 -17.03
N LEU A 184 -0.57 8.69 -17.82
CA LEU A 184 -1.51 8.01 -18.72
C LEU A 184 -2.57 7.19 -17.97
N CYS A 185 -2.22 6.63 -16.81
CA CYS A 185 -3.18 5.93 -15.95
C CYS A 185 -4.16 6.89 -15.27
N TRP A 186 -3.78 8.16 -15.06
CA TRP A 186 -4.65 9.15 -14.43
C TRP A 186 -5.85 9.49 -15.33
N PRO A 187 -7.09 9.36 -14.85
CA PRO A 187 -8.26 9.71 -15.65
C PRO A 187 -8.31 11.22 -15.92
N LEU A 188 -8.25 11.60 -17.20
CA LEU A 188 -8.34 12.98 -17.65
C LEU A 188 -9.67 13.61 -17.20
N GLY A 189 -9.59 14.83 -16.67
CA GLY A 189 -10.78 15.59 -16.22
C GLY A 189 -11.38 15.11 -14.90
N TRP A 190 -10.72 14.17 -14.19
CA TRP A 190 -11.14 13.81 -12.85
C TRP A 190 -10.65 14.84 -11.84
N HIS A 191 -11.56 15.30 -10.98
CA HIS A 191 -11.29 16.24 -9.91
C HIS A 191 -11.91 15.71 -8.62
N GLY A 192 -11.23 15.94 -7.50
CA GLY A 192 -11.72 15.55 -6.19
C GLY A 192 -11.06 14.29 -5.62
N ARG A 193 -11.58 13.87 -4.49
CA ARG A 193 -10.99 12.86 -3.62
C ARG A 193 -11.62 11.50 -3.88
N VAL A 194 -10.85 10.57 -4.45
CA VAL A 194 -11.30 9.20 -4.74
C VAL A 194 -11.62 8.45 -3.43
N ASP A 195 -10.98 8.81 -2.32
CA ASP A 195 -11.25 8.22 -1.00
C ASP A 195 -12.58 8.68 -0.38
N THR A 196 -13.21 9.72 -0.92
CA THR A 196 -14.56 10.17 -0.51
C THR A 196 -15.61 9.79 -1.55
N SER A 197 -15.28 9.89 -2.83
CA SER A 197 -16.21 9.63 -3.93
C SER A 197 -15.57 8.63 -4.88
N PRO A 198 -15.51 7.33 -4.49
CA PRO A 198 -14.93 6.30 -5.34
C PRO A 198 -15.76 6.14 -6.62
N PRO A 199 -15.14 5.87 -7.77
CA PRO A 199 -15.87 5.66 -9.01
C PRO A 199 -16.64 4.34 -8.99
N ASP A 200 -17.89 4.40 -9.43
CA ASP A 200 -18.74 3.22 -9.64
C ASP A 200 -18.31 2.41 -10.87
N ASP A 201 -17.73 3.09 -11.87
CA ASP A 201 -17.21 2.46 -13.08
C ASP A 201 -15.95 1.62 -12.79
N VAL A 202 -15.98 0.37 -13.25
CA VAL A 202 -14.89 -0.60 -13.03
C VAL A 202 -13.61 -0.16 -13.73
N ALA A 203 -13.69 0.42 -14.92
CA ALA A 203 -12.50 0.85 -15.66
C ALA A 203 -11.79 2.03 -14.97
N GLN A 204 -12.54 3.01 -14.48
CA GLN A 204 -11.99 4.10 -13.67
C GLN A 204 -11.40 3.59 -12.36
N ARG A 205 -12.08 2.68 -11.67
CA ARG A 205 -11.56 2.07 -10.43
C ARG A 205 -10.25 1.33 -10.68
N ALA A 206 -10.18 0.55 -11.76
CA ALA A 206 -8.95 -0.15 -12.14
C ALA A 206 -7.81 0.85 -12.38
N ARG A 207 -8.06 1.95 -13.10
CA ARG A 207 -7.05 2.99 -13.35
C ARG A 207 -6.49 3.59 -12.06
N PHE A 208 -7.35 3.97 -11.11
CA PHE A 208 -6.91 4.52 -9.82
C PHE A 208 -6.13 3.50 -8.99
N ASN A 209 -6.61 2.27 -8.91
CA ASN A 209 -5.92 1.23 -8.14
C ASN A 209 -4.60 0.81 -8.77
N LEU A 210 -4.50 0.80 -10.10
CA LEU A 210 -3.23 0.58 -10.81
C LEU A 210 -2.23 1.71 -10.57
N PHE A 211 -2.70 2.96 -10.52
CA PHE A 211 -1.87 4.11 -10.18
C PHE A 211 -1.31 3.99 -8.76
N GLU A 212 -2.18 3.66 -7.79
CA GLU A 212 -1.78 3.40 -6.40
C GLU A 212 -0.79 2.22 -6.28
N ALA A 213 -1.08 1.11 -6.97
CA ALA A 213 -0.20 -0.07 -7.03
C ALA A 213 1.17 0.26 -7.60
N ALA A 214 1.24 1.09 -8.64
CA ALA A 214 2.49 1.51 -9.26
C ALA A 214 3.32 2.39 -8.33
N PHE A 215 2.69 3.31 -7.57
CA PHE A 215 3.40 4.07 -6.53
C PHE A 215 3.90 3.19 -5.39
N LEU A 216 3.06 2.26 -4.90
CA LEU A 216 3.48 1.32 -3.87
C LEU A 216 4.65 0.45 -4.36
N LEU A 217 4.56 -0.07 -5.58
CA LEU A 217 5.62 -0.89 -6.17
C LEU A 217 6.91 -0.07 -6.31
N LEU A 218 6.82 1.16 -6.82
CA LEU A 218 7.95 2.08 -6.94
C LEU A 218 8.63 2.30 -5.57
N TRP A 219 7.83 2.53 -4.52
CA TRP A 219 8.31 2.68 -3.16
C TRP A 219 9.02 1.40 -2.66
N LEU A 220 8.40 0.23 -2.84
CA LEU A 220 8.97 -1.05 -2.40
C LEU A 220 10.27 -1.41 -3.14
N VAL A 221 10.38 -1.08 -4.43
CA VAL A 221 11.57 -1.45 -5.24
C VAL A 221 12.70 -0.43 -5.18
N ALA A 222 12.37 0.85 -5.06
CA ALA A 222 13.33 1.94 -5.22
C ALA A 222 13.31 2.96 -4.08
N GLY A 223 12.43 2.86 -3.08
CA GLY A 223 12.28 3.88 -2.02
C GLY A 223 13.59 4.28 -1.35
N GLU A 224 14.42 3.30 -0.97
CA GLU A 224 15.73 3.55 -0.35
C GLU A 224 16.74 4.28 -1.24
N ARG A 225 16.53 4.25 -2.57
CA ARG A 225 17.43 4.83 -3.58
C ARG A 225 16.86 6.11 -4.21
N LEU A 226 15.55 6.31 -4.10
CA LEU A 226 14.87 7.57 -4.49
C LEU A 226 15.27 8.70 -3.56
N VAL A 227 15.61 8.38 -2.30
CA VAL A 227 16.09 9.34 -1.31
C VAL A 227 17.59 9.12 -1.10
N GLN A 228 18.40 10.01 -1.67
CA GLN A 228 19.84 10.05 -1.40
C GLN A 228 20.08 10.59 0.02
N VAL A 229 20.87 9.86 0.82
CA VAL A 229 21.16 10.22 2.22
C VAL A 229 21.97 11.53 2.28
N GLU A 230 22.71 11.81 1.22
CA GLU A 230 23.54 12.98 0.98
C GLU A 230 22.73 14.29 1.09
N ILE A 231 21.43 14.28 0.77
CA ILE A 231 20.52 15.42 0.96
C ILE A 231 20.45 15.85 2.45
N PHE A 232 20.60 14.90 3.37
CA PHE A 232 20.51 15.20 4.80
C PHE A 232 21.87 15.55 5.43
N SER A 233 22.97 15.01 4.90
CA SER A 233 24.33 15.26 5.40
C SER A 233 24.98 16.47 4.73
N GLU A 234 25.03 16.50 3.39
CA GLU A 234 25.72 17.52 2.60
C GLU A 234 24.84 18.77 2.44
N ASP A 235 23.60 18.61 1.98
CA ASP A 235 22.68 19.74 1.77
C ASP A 235 22.01 20.22 3.08
N ARG A 236 22.17 19.45 4.17
CA ARG A 236 21.61 19.72 5.50
C ARG A 236 20.10 19.97 5.45
N MET A 237 19.38 19.22 4.63
CA MET A 237 17.94 19.33 4.44
C MET A 237 17.13 18.51 5.48
N GLN A 238 17.64 18.35 6.70
CA GLN A 238 16.99 17.61 7.80
C GLN A 238 15.56 18.13 8.11
N PHE A 239 15.29 19.39 7.79
CA PHE A 239 13.96 19.98 7.93
C PHE A 239 12.93 19.29 7.03
N LEU A 240 13.32 18.74 5.88
CA LEU A 240 12.41 18.02 4.98
C LEU A 240 11.86 16.77 5.65
N ASN A 241 12.67 16.07 6.45
CA ASN A 241 12.21 14.90 7.21
C ASN A 241 11.16 15.31 8.26
N GLN A 242 11.43 16.37 9.04
CA GLN A 242 10.47 16.91 10.01
C GLN A 242 9.19 17.42 9.34
N TRP A 243 9.33 18.09 8.19
CA TRP A 243 8.19 18.58 7.42
C TRP A 243 7.37 17.41 6.85
N ALA A 244 8.01 16.38 6.30
CA ALA A 244 7.33 15.20 5.79
C ALA A 244 6.56 14.47 6.91
N LEU A 245 7.16 14.31 8.08
CA LEU A 245 6.49 13.77 9.27
C LEU A 245 5.30 14.64 9.69
N PHE A 246 5.48 15.96 9.74
CA PHE A 246 4.40 16.89 10.06
C PHE A 246 3.23 16.76 9.07
N VAL A 247 3.51 16.86 7.77
CA VAL A 247 2.51 16.67 6.71
C VAL A 247 1.84 15.31 6.84
N PHE A 248 2.59 14.23 7.05
CA PHE A 248 2.03 12.90 7.27
C PHE A 248 1.04 12.87 8.44
N LEU A 249 1.34 13.54 9.56
CA LEU A 249 0.44 13.57 10.72
C LEU A 249 -0.81 14.43 10.48
N ILE A 250 -0.68 15.59 9.83
CA ILE A 250 -1.77 16.57 9.79
C ILE A 250 -2.54 16.62 8.47
N HIS A 251 -2.04 16.01 7.38
CA HIS A 251 -2.62 16.19 6.05
C HIS A 251 -4.08 15.79 5.99
N LYS A 252 -4.45 14.68 6.65
CA LYS A 252 -5.84 14.25 6.67
C LYS A 252 -6.73 15.27 7.38
N ALA A 253 -6.30 15.81 8.53
CA ALA A 253 -7.02 16.85 9.26
C ALA A 253 -7.18 18.13 8.41
N ILE A 254 -6.10 18.58 7.75
CA ILE A 254 -6.18 19.74 6.84
C ILE A 254 -7.16 19.49 5.70
N HIS A 255 -7.12 18.32 5.07
CA HIS A 255 -8.06 17.99 3.99
C HIS A 255 -9.50 17.82 4.47
N MET A 256 -9.76 17.69 5.77
CA MET A 256 -11.12 17.71 6.33
C MET A 256 -11.59 19.13 6.66
N VAL A 257 -10.70 19.99 7.18
CA VAL A 257 -11.06 21.33 7.69
C VAL A 257 -10.97 22.41 6.62
N VAL A 258 -10.01 22.29 5.70
CA VAL A 258 -9.71 23.33 4.70
C VAL A 258 -10.28 22.93 3.34
N PRO A 259 -11.08 23.79 2.68
CA PRO A 259 -11.64 23.49 1.37
C PRO A 259 -10.56 23.41 0.29
N THR A 260 -10.84 22.64 -0.76
CA THR A 260 -9.99 22.58 -1.96
C THR A 260 -10.16 23.88 -2.77
N PRO A 261 -9.11 24.50 -3.35
CA PRO A 261 -7.72 24.03 -3.40
C PRO A 261 -6.82 24.52 -2.25
N TRP A 262 -7.36 25.29 -1.29
CA TRP A 262 -6.59 25.91 -0.23
C TRP A 262 -5.92 24.91 0.72
N ASN A 263 -6.47 23.71 0.89
CA ASN A 263 -5.85 22.63 1.65
C ASN A 263 -4.42 22.32 1.19
N TRP A 264 -4.16 22.31 -0.12
CA TRP A 264 -2.83 22.10 -0.68
C TRP A 264 -1.87 23.26 -0.41
N VAL A 265 -2.39 24.50 -0.44
CA VAL A 265 -1.61 25.70 -0.10
C VAL A 265 -1.21 25.67 1.36
N VAL A 266 -2.10 25.27 2.28
CA VAL A 266 -1.78 25.12 3.71
C VAL A 266 -0.75 24.01 3.94
N LEU A 267 -0.84 22.90 3.19
CA LEU A 267 0.09 21.78 3.30
C LEU A 267 1.51 22.09 2.81
N PHE A 268 1.61 22.71 1.63
CA PHE A 268 2.89 22.91 0.95
C PHE A 268 3.46 24.32 1.12
N GLY A 269 2.63 25.33 1.37
CA GLY A 269 3.02 26.73 1.57
C GLY A 269 4.08 26.95 2.68
N PRO A 270 4.07 26.18 3.80
CA PRO A 270 5.11 26.32 4.83
C PRO A 270 6.53 25.92 4.37
N VAL A 271 6.67 25.09 3.33
CA VAL A 271 7.98 24.59 2.85
C VAL A 271 8.90 25.73 2.38
N PRO A 272 8.50 26.56 1.38
CA PRO A 272 9.34 27.65 0.92
C PRO A 272 9.59 28.68 2.03
N LEU A 273 8.60 28.94 2.91
CA LEU A 273 8.76 29.89 4.01
C LEU A 273 9.89 29.46 4.97
N ARG A 274 9.95 28.17 5.33
CA ARG A 274 11.01 27.65 6.21
C ARG A 274 12.39 27.71 5.55
N LEU A 275 12.47 27.47 4.24
CA LEU A 275 13.70 27.62 3.46
C LEU A 275 14.21 29.07 3.46
N VAL A 276 13.31 30.03 3.21
CA VAL A 276 13.63 31.46 3.23
C VAL A 276 14.08 31.91 4.62
N LEU A 277 13.35 31.52 5.68
CA LEU A 277 13.72 31.86 7.07
C LEU A 277 15.09 31.29 7.46
N LYS A 278 15.41 30.05 7.04
CA LYS A 278 16.73 29.45 7.26
C LYS A 278 17.83 30.26 6.57
N GLN A 279 17.63 30.65 5.31
CA GLN A 279 18.59 31.47 4.56
C GLN A 279 18.80 32.85 5.19
N LEU A 280 17.72 33.53 5.59
CA LEU A 280 17.78 34.83 6.26
C LEU A 280 18.55 34.75 7.58
N ARG A 281 18.29 33.72 8.40
CA ARG A 281 18.98 33.52 9.67
C ARG A 281 20.48 33.29 9.48
N THR A 282 20.89 32.54 8.46
CA THR A 282 22.30 32.32 8.14
C THR A 282 22.98 33.61 7.69
N ARG A 283 22.34 34.40 6.82
CA ARG A 283 22.87 35.71 6.38
C ARG A 283 23.01 36.69 7.53
N TRP A 284 22.02 36.76 8.42
CA TRP A 284 22.07 37.60 9.61
C TRP A 284 23.24 37.25 10.53
N ARG A 285 23.47 35.96 10.78
CA ARG A 285 24.61 35.50 11.60
C ARG A 285 25.97 35.84 10.99
N ALA A 286 26.08 35.78 9.66
CA ALA A 286 27.30 36.16 8.96
C ALA A 286 27.55 37.68 8.98
N PHE A 287 26.50 38.49 9.01
CA PHE A 287 26.62 39.95 9.16
C PHE A 287 26.96 40.38 10.59
N ALA A 288 26.51 39.62 11.59
CA ALA A 288 26.72 39.94 13.00
C ALA A 288 28.07 39.46 13.58
N ALA A 289 28.85 38.68 12.81
CA ALA A 289 30.17 38.18 13.18
C ALA A 289 31.25 39.05 12.52
#